data_AF-A0A661H5K9-F1
#
_entry.id   AF-A0A661H5K9-F1
#
_cell.length_a   1.000
_cell.length_b   1.000
_cell.length_c   1.000
_cell.angle_alpha   90.00
_cell.angle_beta   90.00
_cell.angle_gamma   90.00
#
_symmetry.space_group_name_H-M   'P 1'
#
loop_
_entity.id
_entity.type
_entity.pdbx_description
1 polymer ?
#
loop_
_entity_poly.entity_id
_entity_poly.type
_entity_poly.pdbx_seq_one_letter_code
_entity_poly.pdbx_strand_id
1 'polypeptide(L)'
;MVTEILQGISDDATYRRVRRYLTPLIMLPMSDTVFVEAANIYRKLRNKGITIRKSNDCIIAATALDHRCELLHNDRDFAPISEHLGLRVAGLP
;
A
#
# COMPACT_ATOMS: atom_id res chain seq x y z
N MET A 1 -2.49 -4.71 -0.19
CA MET A 1 -3.81 -4.81 0.51
C MET A 1 -4.30 -6.26 0.55
N VAL A 2 -5.08 -6.69 1.55
CA VAL A 2 -5.71 -8.04 1.56
C VAL A 2 -6.51 -8.28 0.28
N THR A 3 -7.23 -7.26 -0.17
CA THR A 3 -8.01 -7.25 -1.41
C THR A 3 -7.19 -7.70 -2.62
N GLU A 4 -5.97 -7.19 -2.80
CA GLU A 4 -5.12 -7.50 -3.96
C GLU A 4 -4.64 -8.96 -3.95
N ILE A 5 -4.31 -9.48 -2.76
CA ILE A 5 -3.90 -10.88 -2.59
C ILE A 5 -5.06 -11.80 -2.98
N LEU A 6 -6.26 -11.50 -2.47
CA LEU A 6 -7.44 -12.34 -2.70
C LEU A 6 -7.97 -12.24 -4.13
N GLN A 7 -7.93 -11.07 -4.76
CA GLN A 7 -8.33 -10.87 -6.17
C GLN A 7 -7.40 -11.58 -7.16
N GLY A 8 -6.13 -11.82 -6.79
CA GLY A 8 -5.18 -12.56 -7.62
C GLY A 8 -5.41 -14.07 -7.66
N ILE A 9 -6.36 -14.60 -6.88
CA ILE A 9 -6.62 -16.04 -6.78
C ILE A 9 -7.89 -16.38 -7.57
N SER A 10 -7.76 -17.24 -8.57
CA SER A 10 -8.86 -17.62 -9.46
C SER A 10 -9.76 -18.73 -8.92
N ASP A 11 -9.27 -19.56 -7.99
CA ASP A 11 -10.03 -20.69 -7.45
C ASP A 11 -10.49 -20.47 -5.99
N ASP A 12 -11.73 -20.92 -5.73
CA ASP A 12 -12.41 -20.77 -4.46
C ASP A 12 -11.71 -21.47 -3.27
N ALA A 13 -11.09 -22.63 -3.52
CA ALA A 13 -10.48 -23.42 -2.46
C ALA A 13 -9.22 -22.72 -1.93
N THR A 14 -8.36 -22.25 -2.83
CA THR A 14 -7.18 -21.45 -2.52
C THR A 14 -7.58 -20.10 -1.93
N TYR A 15 -8.62 -19.43 -2.47
CA TYR A 15 -9.12 -18.17 -1.93
C TYR A 15 -9.47 -18.32 -0.44
N ARG A 16 -10.28 -19.33 -0.09
CA ARG A 16 -10.67 -19.58 1.30
C ARG A 16 -9.48 -19.92 2.19
N ARG A 17 -8.51 -20.70 1.66
CA ARG A 17 -7.29 -21.06 2.39
C ARG A 17 -6.43 -19.84 2.69
N VAL A 18 -6.15 -19.00 1.69
CA VAL A 18 -5.33 -17.79 1.84
C VAL A 18 -6.01 -16.78 2.77
N ARG A 19 -7.33 -16.57 2.62
CA ARG A 19 -8.09 -15.72 3.54
C ARG A 19 -7.94 -16.14 5.01
N ARG A 20 -7.95 -17.46 5.29
CA ARG A 20 -7.69 -17.96 6.65
C ARG A 20 -6.27 -17.65 7.14
N TYR A 21 -5.26 -17.73 6.28
CA TYR A 21 -3.89 -17.38 6.65
C TYR A 21 -3.66 -15.88 6.86
N LEU A 22 -4.43 -15.02 6.19
CA LEU A 22 -4.35 -13.57 6.40
C LEU A 22 -5.11 -13.10 7.65
N THR A 23 -6.09 -13.87 8.12
CA THR A 23 -6.96 -13.51 9.26
C THR A 23 -6.20 -13.20 10.57
N PRO A 24 -5.17 -13.97 10.98
CA PRO A 24 -4.44 -13.70 12.23
C PRO A 24 -3.44 -12.55 12.13
N LEU A 25 -3.21 -11.97 10.95
CA LEU A 25 -2.27 -10.87 10.78
C LEU A 25 -2.84 -9.58 11.36
N ILE A 26 -1.95 -8.72 11.85
CA ILE A 26 -2.32 -7.38 12.33
C ILE A 26 -2.83 -6.57 11.12
N MET A 27 -4.10 -6.17 11.18
CA MET A 27 -4.68 -5.24 10.22
C MET A 27 -4.48 -3.82 10.73
N LEU A 28 -3.74 -3.00 9.99
CA LEU A 28 -3.61 -1.58 10.27
C LEU A 28 -4.95 -0.88 9.94
N PRO A 29 -5.63 -0.26 10.92
CA PRO A 29 -6.88 0.44 10.66
C PRO A 29 -6.65 1.63 9.71
N MET A 30 -7.56 1.81 8.75
CA MET A 30 -7.56 2.98 7.86
C MET A 30 -8.73 3.89 8.23
N SER A 31 -8.44 5.09 8.72
CA SER A 31 -9.43 6.16 8.90
C SER A 31 -9.73 6.84 7.56
N ASP A 32 -10.75 7.69 7.55
CA ASP A 32 -11.07 8.58 6.44
C ASP A 32 -9.88 9.44 5.99
N THR A 33 -9.06 9.89 6.95
CA THR A 33 -7.84 10.67 6.70
C THR A 33 -6.85 9.93 5.80
N VAL A 34 -6.75 8.60 5.89
CA VAL A 34 -5.83 7.81 5.03
C VAL A 34 -6.22 7.93 3.56
N PHE A 35 -7.51 7.93 3.24
CA PHE A 35 -7.96 8.03 1.84
C PHE A 35 -7.72 9.43 1.27
N VAL A 36 -7.91 10.47 2.09
CA VAL A 36 -7.57 11.85 1.72
C VAL A 36 -6.07 12.00 1.52
N GLU A 37 -5.25 11.44 2.41
CA GLU A 37 -3.79 11.47 2.28
C GLU A 37 -3.29 10.68 1.07
N ALA A 38 -3.91 9.56 0.72
CA ALA A 38 -3.61 8.84 -0.52
C ALA A 38 -3.84 9.72 -1.76
N ALA A 39 -4.95 10.47 -1.80
CA ALA A 39 -5.19 11.44 -2.87
C ALA A 39 -4.15 12.57 -2.87
N ASN A 40 -3.74 13.05 -1.70
CA ASN A 40 -2.71 14.07 -1.55
C ASN A 40 -1.33 13.58 -2.05
N ILE A 41 -0.95 12.35 -1.73
CA ILE A 41 0.28 11.70 -2.25
C ILE A 41 0.29 11.73 -3.77
N TYR A 42 -0.79 11.24 -4.39
CA TYR A 42 -0.91 11.22 -5.85
C TYR A 42 -0.81 12.62 -6.46
N ARG A 43 -1.54 13.60 -5.91
CA ARG A 43 -1.55 14.99 -6.39
C ARG A 43 -0.17 15.65 -6.26
N LYS A 44 0.51 15.46 -5.12
CA LYS A 44 1.85 16.02 -4.87
C LYS A 44 2.88 15.49 -5.88
N LEU A 45 2.86 14.19 -6.16
CA LEU A 45 3.76 13.59 -7.15
C LEU A 45 3.39 13.97 -8.58
N ARG A 46 2.09 14.00 -8.91
CA ARG A 46 1.64 14.40 -10.25
C ARG A 46 2.03 15.84 -10.59
N ASN A 47 1.98 16.75 -9.61
CA ASN A 47 2.45 18.13 -9.77
C ASN A 47 3.96 18.23 -10.04
N LYS A 48 4.73 17.17 -9.74
CA LYS A 48 6.16 17.03 -10.06
C LYS A 48 6.40 16.26 -11.37
N GLY A 49 5.35 15.93 -12.12
CA GLY A 49 5.44 15.12 -13.34
C GLY A 49 5.55 13.60 -13.09
N ILE A 50 5.38 13.14 -11.85
CA ILE A 50 5.48 11.73 -11.48
C ILE A 50 4.08 11.15 -11.29
N THR A 51 3.75 10.07 -11.99
CA THR A 51 2.42 9.42 -11.88
C THR A 51 2.57 8.05 -11.25
N ILE A 52 1.86 7.83 -10.13
CA ILE A 52 1.70 6.52 -9.50
C ILE A 52 0.64 5.72 -10.27
N ARG A 53 0.91 4.46 -10.60
CA ARG A 53 0.06 3.68 -11.52
C ARG A 53 -1.25 3.23 -10.88
N LYS A 54 -1.27 2.99 -9.58
CA LYS A 54 -2.42 2.44 -8.87
C LYS A 54 -2.79 3.28 -7.66
N SER A 55 -4.08 3.60 -7.51
CA SER A 55 -4.60 4.27 -6.32
C SER A 55 -4.31 3.50 -5.02
N ASN A 56 -4.30 2.16 -5.10
CA ASN A 56 -3.98 1.29 -3.96
C ASN A 56 -2.56 1.52 -3.43
N ASP A 57 -1.58 1.82 -4.28
CA ASP A 57 -0.20 2.08 -3.84
C ASP A 57 -0.16 3.36 -2.99
N CYS A 58 -0.92 4.39 -3.38
CA CYS A 58 -1.09 5.59 -2.57
C CYS A 58 -1.78 5.30 -1.22
N ILE A 59 -2.78 4.41 -1.19
CA ILE A 59 -3.47 4.02 0.06
C ILE A 59 -2.51 3.24 0.98
N ILE A 60 -1.73 2.31 0.43
CA ILE A 60 -0.73 1.54 1.17
C ILE A 60 0.32 2.48 1.75
N ALA A 61 0.83 3.43 0.95
CA ALA A 61 1.80 4.41 1.41
C ALA A 61 1.25 5.36 2.47
N ALA A 62 0.02 5.87 2.29
CA ALA A 62 -0.64 6.72 3.28
C ALA A 62 -0.83 5.98 4.60
N THR A 63 -1.26 4.70 4.54
CA THR A 63 -1.38 3.84 5.74
C THR A 63 -0.01 3.67 6.42
N ALA A 64 1.05 3.42 5.67
CA ALA A 64 2.38 3.24 6.26
C ALA A 64 2.93 4.52 6.91
N LEU A 65 2.66 5.68 6.29
CA LEU A 65 3.01 6.98 6.84
C LEU A 65 2.23 7.28 8.13
N ASP A 66 0.91 7.04 8.14
CA ASP A 66 0.02 7.27 9.27
C ASP A 66 0.42 6.42 10.49
N HIS A 67 0.63 5.13 10.28
CA HIS A 67 1.05 4.18 11.33
C HIS A 67 2.54 4.23 11.65
N ARG A 68 3.31 5.04 10.92
CA ARG A 68 4.77 5.10 11.03
C ARG A 68 5.39 3.69 11.00
N CYS A 69 5.04 2.89 10.00
CA CYS A 69 5.71 1.62 9.75
C CYS A 69 6.61 1.69 8.51
N GLU A 70 7.50 0.70 8.38
CA GLU A 70 8.28 0.52 7.17
C GLU A 70 7.51 -0.36 6.19
N LEU A 71 7.55 -0.01 4.91
CA LEU A 71 6.91 -0.77 3.86
C LEU A 71 7.92 -1.72 3.22
N LEU A 72 7.66 -3.02 3.32
CA LEU A 72 8.33 -4.02 2.51
C LEU A 72 7.64 -4.12 1.14
N HIS A 73 8.37 -3.88 0.06
CA HIS A 73 7.82 -3.95 -1.29
C HIS A 73 8.87 -4.34 -2.33
N ASN A 74 8.38 -4.74 -3.52
CA ASN A 74 9.18 -4.86 -4.74
C ASN A 74 8.52 -4.10 -5.92
N ASP A 75 7.69 -3.09 -5.60
CA ASP A 75 7.06 -2.22 -6.60
C ASP A 75 7.79 -0.87 -6.69
N ARG A 76 8.23 -0.50 -7.90
CA ARG A 76 8.92 0.77 -8.16
C ARG A 76 8.09 2.01 -7.86
N ASP A 77 6.76 1.89 -7.77
CA ASP A 77 5.88 3.03 -7.51
C ASP A 77 6.05 3.62 -6.11
N PHE A 78 6.61 2.86 -5.16
CA PHE A 78 6.91 3.37 -3.82
C PHE A 78 8.22 4.16 -3.74
N ALA A 79 9.13 4.00 -4.72
CA ALA A 79 10.39 4.75 -4.75
C ALA A 79 10.19 6.27 -4.76
N PRO A 80 9.38 6.88 -5.67
CA PRO A 80 9.15 8.33 -5.64
C PRO A 80 8.40 8.79 -4.39
N ILE A 81 7.58 7.93 -3.77
CA ILE A 81 6.90 8.26 -2.51
C ILE A 81 7.91 8.31 -1.36
N SER A 82 8.84 7.35 -1.30
CA SER A 82 9.96 7.36 -0.36
C SER A 82 10.83 8.61 -0.54
N GLU A 83 11.22 8.90 -1.78
CA GLU A 83 12.12 10.00 -2.12
C GLU A 83 11.52 11.38 -1.80
N HIS A 84 10.24 11.59 -2.11
CA HIS A 84 9.64 12.92 -2.01
C HIS A 84 8.75 13.14 -0.79
N LEU A 85 8.25 12.07 -0.17
CA LEU A 85 7.21 12.14 0.86
C LEU A 85 7.57 11.39 2.15
N GLY A 86 8.78 10.84 2.23
CA GLY A 86 9.33 10.27 3.48
C GLY A 86 8.74 8.92 3.88
N LEU A 87 8.16 8.18 2.93
CA LEU A 87 7.78 6.79 3.15
C LEU A 87 9.03 5.98 3.47
N ARG A 88 9.05 5.28 4.61
CA ARG A 88 10.16 4.39 4.95
C ARG A 88 9.97 3.04 4.28
N VAL A 89 11.01 2.59 3.59
CA VAL A 89 11.03 1.31 2.88
C VAL A 89 11.98 0.37 3.60
N ALA A 90 11.51 -0.85 3.89
CA ALA A 90 12.35 -1.89 4.44
C ALA A 90 13.24 -2.48 3.33
N GLY A 91 14.54 -2.64 3.61
CA GLY A 91 15.42 -3.41 2.74
C GLY A 91 15.08 -4.90 2.79
N LEU A 92 15.01 -5.55 1.63
CA LEU A 92 15.15 -7.01 1.58
C LEU A 92 16.65 -7.33 1.79
N PRO A 93 17.00 -8.29 2.66
CA PRO A 93 18.37 -8.81 2.73
C PRO A 93 18.81 -9.43 1.39
#